data_AF-A0A7M7QMZ7-F1
#
_entry.id   AF-A0A7M7QMZ7-F1
#
_cell.length_a   1.000
_cell.length_b   1.000
_cell.length_c   1.000
_cell.angle_alpha   90.00
_cell.angle_beta   90.00
_cell.angle_gamma   90.00
#
_symmetry.space_group_name_H-M   'P 1'
#
loop_
_entity.id
_entity.type
_entity.pdbx_description
1 polymer ?
#
loop_
_entity_poly.entity_id
_entity_poly.type
_entity_poly.pdbx_seq_one_letter_code
_entity_poly.pdbx_strand_id
1 'polypeptide(L)'
;MWVDKHGKQHQDYAAPAHYEFAYGVEDHHTGDYHGQKEHRDGKAVAGEYTVKEPDGNIRTVKYHADEDGFHATVHNSHGGAAAANAGYDDER
;
A
#
# COMPACT_ATOMS: atom_id res chain seq x y z
N MET A 1 -33.30 17.60 -3.52
CA MET A 1 -32.95 18.87 -2.85
C MET A 1 -34.00 19.07 -1.76
N TRP A 2 -33.63 18.89 -0.48
CA TRP A 2 -34.56 19.11 0.63
C TRP A 2 -34.17 20.43 1.31
N VAL A 3 -35.14 21.33 1.43
CA VAL A 3 -34.96 22.65 2.06
C VAL A 3 -35.59 22.58 3.44
N ASP A 4 -34.80 22.82 4.48
CA ASP A 4 -35.32 22.98 5.83
C ASP A 4 -35.87 24.40 6.06
N LYS A 5 -36.59 24.58 7.17
CA LYS A 5 -37.27 25.84 7.52
C LYS A 5 -36.31 26.99 7.91
N HIS A 6 -34.99 26.81 7.83
CA HIS A 6 -34.01 27.78 8.31
C HIS A 6 -33.09 28.33 7.21
N GLY A 7 -33.31 27.98 5.95
CA GLY A 7 -32.63 28.61 4.81
C GLY A 7 -31.10 28.49 4.84
N LYS A 8 -30.57 27.57 5.65
CA LYS A 8 -29.13 27.33 5.73
C LYS A 8 -28.75 26.35 4.64
N GLN A 9 -27.95 26.83 3.69
CA GLN A 9 -27.29 25.97 2.73
C GLN A 9 -26.31 25.07 3.51
N HIS A 10 -26.65 23.79 3.65
CA HIS A 10 -25.68 22.79 4.02
C HIS A 10 -24.76 22.62 2.81
N GLN A 11 -23.58 23.24 2.87
CA GLN A 11 -22.52 22.90 1.94
C GLN A 11 -22.00 21.52 2.36
N ASP A 12 -22.13 20.55 1.46
CA ASP A 12 -21.45 19.27 1.60
C ASP A 12 -19.94 19.55 1.51
N TYR A 13 -19.27 19.63 2.65
CA TYR A 13 -17.81 19.68 2.71
C TYR A 13 -17.25 18.28 2.39
N ALA A 14 -17.32 17.89 1.13
CA ALA A 14 -16.67 16.69 0.63
C ALA A 14 -15.26 17.06 0.15
N ALA A 15 -14.26 16.84 1.01
CA ALA A 15 -12.86 16.86 0.60
C ALA A 15 -12.51 15.54 -0.12
N PRO A 16 -11.58 15.54 -1.09
CA PRO A 16 -11.04 14.30 -1.64
C PRO A 16 -10.42 13.44 -0.52
N ALA A 17 -10.50 12.11 -0.66
CA ALA A 17 -9.94 11.20 0.33
C ALA A 17 -8.41 11.20 0.22
N HIS A 18 -7.72 11.37 1.36
CA HIS A 18 -6.26 11.30 1.43
C HIS A 18 -5.83 10.47 2.64
N TYR A 19 -4.93 9.53 2.42
CA TYR A 19 -4.26 8.78 3.47
C TYR A 19 -2.92 8.24 2.98
N GLU A 20 -2.07 7.88 3.94
CA GLU A 20 -0.86 7.10 3.73
C GLU A 20 -0.67 6.19 4.93
N PHE A 21 -0.30 4.94 4.70
CA PHE A 21 0.05 4.01 5.77
C PHE A 21 1.12 3.03 5.31
N ALA A 22 1.85 2.49 6.29
CA ALA A 22 2.76 1.39 6.08
C ALA A 22 2.82 0.50 7.33
N TYR A 23 3.02 -0.79 7.13
CA TYR A 23 3.32 -1.75 8.20
C TYR A 23 4.22 -2.87 7.67
N GLY A 24 4.87 -3.57 8.60
CA GLY A 24 5.66 -4.75 8.29
C GLY A 24 5.88 -5.64 9.50
N VAL A 25 6.14 -6.91 9.23
CA VAL A 25 6.56 -7.92 10.19
C VAL A 25 7.84 -8.57 9.66
N GLU A 26 8.85 -8.60 10.51
CA GLU A 26 10.09 -9.34 10.31
C GLU A 26 10.37 -10.11 11.60
N ASP A 27 10.00 -11.40 11.60
CA ASP A 27 10.15 -12.28 12.76
C ASP A 27 11.04 -13.48 12.38
N HIS A 28 12.29 -13.44 12.83
CA HIS A 28 13.24 -14.52 12.60
C HIS A 28 12.91 -15.81 13.36
N HIS A 29 12.11 -15.76 14.43
CA HIS A 29 11.74 -16.94 15.19
C HIS A 29 10.67 -17.77 14.47
N THR A 30 9.63 -17.12 13.97
CA THR A 30 8.57 -17.78 13.19
C THR A 30 8.90 -17.88 11.70
N GLY A 31 9.85 -17.06 11.22
CA GLY A 31 10.22 -16.96 9.82
C GLY A 31 9.28 -16.06 8.99
N ASP A 32 8.34 -15.38 9.64
CA ASP A 32 7.39 -14.46 9.02
C ASP A 32 8.09 -13.21 8.49
N TYR A 33 7.79 -12.89 7.24
CA TYR A 33 8.30 -11.70 6.58
C TYR A 33 7.22 -11.22 5.61
N HIS A 34 6.58 -10.12 5.98
CA HIS A 34 5.58 -9.47 5.13
C HIS A 34 5.47 -7.98 5.45
N GLY A 35 4.95 -7.20 4.50
CA GLY A 35 4.70 -5.79 4.73
C GLY A 35 3.85 -5.19 3.63
N GLN A 36 3.31 -4.01 3.91
CA GLN A 36 2.52 -3.24 2.97
C GLN A 36 2.81 -1.75 3.16
N LYS A 37 2.74 -1.00 2.07
CA LYS A 37 2.52 0.44 2.09
C LYS A 37 1.51 0.84 1.04
N GLU A 38 0.67 1.82 1.34
CA GLU A 38 -0.32 2.34 0.41
C GLU A 38 -0.60 3.80 0.71
N HIS A 39 -0.85 4.57 -0.34
CA HIS A 39 -1.37 5.92 -0.23
C HIS A 39 -2.55 6.13 -1.17
N ARG A 40 -3.39 7.08 -0.81
CA ARG A 40 -4.52 7.52 -1.62
C ARG A 40 -4.50 9.03 -1.79
N ASP A 41 -4.74 9.44 -3.03
CA ASP A 41 -4.97 10.83 -3.42
C ASP A 41 -6.26 10.92 -4.23
N GLY A 42 -7.33 11.37 -3.59
CA GLY A 42 -8.66 11.48 -4.18
C GLY A 42 -9.20 10.12 -4.64
N LYS A 43 -9.15 9.87 -5.94
CA LYS A 43 -9.58 8.60 -6.57
C LYS A 43 -8.43 7.64 -6.84
N ALA A 44 -7.19 8.12 -6.84
CA ALA A 44 -6.02 7.31 -7.12
C ALA A 44 -5.53 6.63 -5.84
N VAL A 45 -5.25 5.33 -5.92
CA VAL A 45 -4.60 4.55 -4.87
C VAL A 45 -3.35 3.93 -5.47
N ALA A 46 -2.23 3.95 -4.75
CA ALA A 46 -1.04 3.20 -5.13
C ALA A 46 -0.38 2.60 -3.90
N GLY A 47 0.18 1.42 -4.07
CA GLY A 47 0.80 0.71 -2.97
C GLY A 47 1.63 -0.47 -3.43
N GLU A 48 2.26 -1.10 -2.45
CA GLU A 48 2.93 -2.38 -2.62
C GLU A 48 2.76 -3.24 -1.39
N TYR A 49 2.70 -4.56 -1.60
CA TYR A 49 2.86 -5.52 -0.52
C TYR A 49 3.98 -6.50 -0.85
N THR A 50 4.62 -7.01 0.19
CA THR A 50 5.63 -8.07 0.11
C THR A 50 5.25 -9.20 1.05
N VAL A 51 5.45 -10.44 0.60
CA VAL A 51 5.23 -11.65 1.41
C VAL A 51 6.30 -12.70 1.09
N LYS A 52 6.85 -13.31 2.13
CA LYS A 52 7.67 -14.52 2.02
C LYS A 52 6.78 -15.74 2.02
N GLU A 53 6.83 -16.50 0.94
CA GLU A 53 6.05 -17.71 0.76
C GLU A 53 6.72 -18.92 1.43
N PRO A 54 5.97 -20.01 1.71
CA PRO A 54 6.52 -21.20 2.37
C PRO A 54 7.67 -21.88 1.62
N ASP A 55 7.75 -21.70 0.30
CA ASP A 55 8.85 -22.21 -0.54
C ASP A 55 10.09 -21.28 -0.54
N GLY A 56 10.04 -20.18 0.21
CA GLY A 56 11.10 -19.19 0.31
C GLY A 56 11.10 -18.14 -0.80
N ASN A 57 10.13 -18.16 -1.73
CA ASN A 57 9.95 -17.07 -2.69
C ASN A 57 9.53 -15.79 -1.95
N ILE A 58 10.12 -14.66 -2.33
CA ILE A 58 9.60 -13.35 -1.93
C ILE A 58 8.77 -12.81 -3.09
N ARG A 59 7.48 -12.64 -2.84
CA ARG A 59 6.57 -11.97 -3.77
C ARG A 59 6.42 -10.52 -3.37
N THR A 60 6.74 -9.61 -4.28
CA THR A 60 6.39 -8.19 -4.18
C THR A 60 5.38 -7.83 -5.26
N VAL A 61 4.24 -7.29 -4.86
CA VAL A 61 3.23 -6.80 -5.80
C VAL A 61 3.13 -5.30 -5.66
N LYS A 62 3.41 -4.60 -6.76
CA LYS A 62 3.18 -3.16 -6.89
C LYS A 62 1.87 -2.94 -7.62
N TYR A 63 1.00 -2.12 -7.07
CA TYR A 63 -0.32 -1.89 -7.62
C TYR A 63 -0.71 -0.42 -7.63
N HIS A 64 -1.60 -0.08 -8.55
CA HIS A 64 -2.31 1.19 -8.57
C HIS A 64 -3.76 0.97 -9.01
N ALA A 65 -4.64 1.86 -8.56
CA ALA A 65 -6.02 1.92 -8.99
C ALA A 65 -6.43 3.37 -9.22
N ASP A 66 -7.05 3.63 -10.37
CA ASP A 66 -7.56 4.95 -10.75
C ASP A 66 -8.87 4.81 -11.57
N GLU A 67 -9.15 5.76 -12.46
CA GLU A 67 -10.36 5.74 -13.29
C GLU A 67 -10.35 4.61 -14.35
N ASP A 68 -9.17 4.11 -14.74
CA ASP A 68 -8.99 3.01 -15.70
C ASP A 68 -9.07 1.63 -15.03
N GLY A 69 -9.15 1.60 -13.70
CA GLY A 69 -9.32 0.39 -12.90
C GLY A 69 -8.05 -0.01 -12.17
N PHE A 70 -7.96 -1.29 -11.80
CA PHE A 70 -6.86 -1.82 -11.00
C PHE A 70 -5.78 -2.46 -11.87
N HIS A 71 -4.53 -2.10 -11.61
CA HIS A 71 -3.35 -2.61 -12.30
C HIS A 71 -2.29 -3.05 -11.29
N ALA A 72 -1.67 -4.21 -11.54
CA ALA A 72 -0.63 -4.74 -10.67
C ALA A 72 0.52 -5.40 -11.44
N THR A 73 1.73 -5.29 -10.90
CA THR A 73 2.91 -6.01 -11.37
C THR A 73 3.48 -6.86 -10.23
N VAL A 74 3.67 -8.14 -10.50
CA VAL A 74 4.17 -9.13 -9.53
C VAL A 74 5.63 -9.43 -9.82
N HIS A 75 6.47 -9.34 -8.80
CA HIS A 75 7.87 -9.74 -8.84
C HIS A 75 8.08 -10.89 -7.85
N ASN A 76 8.64 -12.00 -8.33
CA ASN A 76 8.98 -13.17 -7.52
C ASN A 76 10.50 -13.35 -7.51
N SER A 77 11.15 -13.19 -6.37
CA SER A 77 12.55 -13.55 -6.19
C SER A 77 12.64 -14.94 -5.54
N HIS A 78 12.54 -15.99 -6.36
CA HIS A 78 12.82 -17.36 -5.92
C HIS A 78 14.23 -17.37 -5.31
N GLY A 79 14.36 -17.76 -4.04
CA GLY A 79 15.51 -17.47 -3.18
C GLY A 79 16.88 -17.59 -3.84
N GLY A 80 17.49 -16.46 -4.23
CA GLY A 80 18.87 -16.44 -4.69
C GLY A 80 19.42 -15.23 -5.45
N ALA A 81 18.64 -14.23 -5.88
CA ALA A 81 19.20 -13.20 -6.79
C ALA A 81 18.77 -11.73 -6.60
N ALA A 82 17.98 -11.36 -5.58
CA ALA A 82 17.53 -9.97 -5.42
C ALA A 82 17.66 -9.36 -4.01
N ALA A 83 18.23 -10.08 -3.04
CA ALA A 83 18.41 -9.60 -1.66
C ALA A 83 19.80 -9.01 -1.39
N ALA A 84 20.52 -8.57 -2.42
CA ALA A 84 21.79 -7.86 -2.29
C ALA A 84 21.70 -6.58 -3.12
N ASN A 85 21.10 -5.53 -2.54
CA ASN A 85 21.27 -4.09 -2.86
C ASN A 85 20.00 -3.30 -2.50
N ALA A 86 19.72 -3.12 -1.20
CA ALA A 86 18.88 -2.02 -0.73
C ALA A 86 19.19 -1.75 0.76
N GLY A 87 20.19 -0.90 0.98
CA GLY A 87 20.46 -0.07 2.16
C GLY A 87 20.00 -0.56 3.53
N TYR A 88 20.88 -1.27 4.23
CA TYR A 88 21.03 -1.07 5.67
C TYR A 88 21.92 0.17 5.83
N ASP A 89 21.32 1.37 5.87
CA ASP A 89 22.02 2.56 6.35
C ASP A 89 22.04 2.47 7.89
N ASP A 90 23.15 1.93 8.38
CA ASP A 90 23.59 2.01 9.76
C ASP A 90 24.03 3.46 10.06
N GLU A 91 23.11 4.32 10.49
CA GLU A 91 23.48 5.61 11.09
C GLU A 91 22.63 5.94 12.34
N ARG A 92 23.20 5.56 13.50
CA ARG A 92 22.98 5.99 14.90
C ARG A 92 21.77 5.49 15.69
#